data_AF-A0A1E5XKN6-F1
#
_entry.id   AF-A0A1E5XKN6-F1
#
_cell.length_a   1.000
_cell.length_b   1.000
_cell.length_c   1.000
_cell.angle_alpha   90.00
_cell.angle_beta   90.00
_cell.angle_gamma   90.00
#
_symmetry.space_group_name_H-M   'P 1'
#
loop_
_entity.id
_entity.type
_entity.pdbx_description
1 polymer ?
#
loop_
_entity_poly.entity_id
_entity_poly.type
_entity_poly.pdbx_seq_one_letter_code
_entity_poly.pdbx_strand_id
1 'polypeptide(L)'
;MEWVVAGILIVVAVAVLCFAAFALAKRSRYSRLLQKYGGDEKLVDALITRTIWQGMTAEQLRDSWGEPASIEEKVMKTKIKQVFKYRPVAANRYRDKVTLEDGVIVGWDQK
;
A
#
# COMPACT_ATOMS: atom_id res chain seq x y z
N MET A 1 -6.62 -30.13 -36.30
CA MET A 1 -5.94 -28.81 -36.36
C MET A 1 -6.84 -27.71 -35.81
N GLU A 2 -8.14 -27.71 -36.14
CA GLU A 2 -9.12 -26.69 -35.70
C GLU A 2 -9.33 -26.59 -34.18
N TRP A 3 -9.40 -27.72 -33.47
CA TRP A 3 -9.53 -27.74 -32.00
C TRP A 3 -8.32 -27.14 -31.27
N VAL A 4 -7.14 -27.24 -31.86
CA VAL A 4 -5.90 -26.64 -31.31
C VAL A 4 -5.94 -25.13 -31.50
N VAL A 5 -6.38 -24.66 -32.67
CA VAL A 5 -6.55 -23.22 -32.96
C VAL A 5 -7.63 -22.60 -32.07
N ALA A 6 -8.76 -23.29 -31.88
CA ALA A 6 -9.83 -22.86 -30.97
C ALA A 6 -9.35 -22.81 -29.51
N GLY A 7 -8.57 -23.79 -29.06
CA GLY A 7 -7.96 -23.80 -27.73
C GLY A 7 -7.00 -22.63 -27.51
N ILE A 8 -6.15 -22.32 -28.50
CA ILE A 8 -5.22 -21.18 -28.44
C ILE A 8 -5.99 -19.85 -28.38
N LEU A 9 -7.05 -19.69 -29.19
CA LEU A 9 -7.88 -18.47 -29.17
C LEU A 9 -8.56 -18.24 -27.82
N ILE A 10 -9.04 -19.29 -27.16
CA ILE A 10 -9.63 -19.19 -25.82
C ILE A 10 -8.59 -18.76 -24.79
N VAL A 11 -7.39 -19.34 -24.83
CA VAL A 11 -6.30 -18.96 -23.90
C VAL A 11 -5.88 -17.51 -24.10
N VAL A 12 -5.76 -17.05 -25.35
CA VAL A 12 -5.44 -15.65 -25.66
C VAL A 12 -6.56 -14.72 -25.19
N ALA A 13 -7.83 -15.06 -25.45
CA ALA A 13 -8.97 -14.26 -24.99
C ALA A 13 -9.02 -14.16 -23.45
N VAL A 14 -8.78 -15.27 -22.74
CA VAL A 14 -8.71 -15.28 -21.27
C VAL A 14 -7.53 -14.44 -20.78
N ALA A 15 -6.35 -14.55 -21.40
CA ALA A 15 -5.19 -13.74 -21.03
C ALA A 15 -5.46 -12.24 -21.22
N VAL A 16 -6.10 -11.84 -22.33
CA VAL A 16 -6.48 -10.45 -22.60
C VAL A 16 -7.51 -9.96 -21.59
N LEU A 17 -8.53 -10.76 -21.26
CA LEU A 17 -9.53 -10.40 -20.25
C LEU A 17 -8.91 -10.27 -18.85
N CYS A 18 -8.03 -11.19 -18.45
CA CYS A 18 -7.28 -11.09 -17.19
C CYS A 18 -6.41 -9.84 -17.15
N PHE A 19 -5.70 -9.53 -18.24
CA PHE A 19 -4.86 -8.34 -18.34
C PHE A 19 -5.69 -7.04 -18.25
N ALA A 20 -6.81 -6.98 -18.97
CA ALA A 20 -7.71 -5.83 -18.94
C ALA A 20 -8.33 -5.63 -17.55
N ALA A 21 -8.80 -6.70 -16.91
CA ALA A 21 -9.33 -6.66 -15.55
C ALA A 21 -8.28 -6.16 -14.54
N PHE A 22 -7.05 -6.63 -14.65
CA PHE A 22 -5.93 -6.18 -13.81
C PHE A 22 -5.62 -4.69 -14.02
N ALA A 23 -5.64 -4.20 -15.27
CA ALA A 23 -5.41 -2.80 -15.59
C ALA A 23 -6.54 -1.87 -15.08
N LEU A 24 -7.80 -2.31 -15.21
CA LEU A 24 -8.97 -1.57 -14.74
C LEU A 24 -9.01 -1.45 -13.20
N ALA A 25 -8.67 -2.53 -12.49
CA ALA A 25 -8.60 -2.53 -11.03
C ALA A 25 -7.57 -1.51 -10.51
N LYS A 26 -6.45 -1.35 -11.21
CA LYS A 26 -5.40 -0.38 -10.85
C LYS A 26 -5.88 1.07 -10.99
N ARG A 27 -6.68 1.37 -12.02
CA ARG A 27 -7.24 2.73 -12.24
C ARG A 27 -8.27 3.13 -11.20
N SER A 28 -9.15 2.22 -10.78
CA SER A 28 -10.22 2.54 -9.81
C SER A 28 -9.67 2.97 -8.44
N ARG A 29 -8.61 2.30 -7.96
CA ARG A 29 -7.91 2.74 -6.74
C ARG A 29 -7.29 4.13 -6.90
N TYR A 30 -6.58 4.36 -8.01
CA TYR A 30 -5.91 5.64 -8.26
C TYR A 30 -6.90 6.80 -8.25
N SER A 31 -8.00 6.70 -9.00
CA SER A 31 -9.02 7.76 -9.05
C SER A 31 -9.66 8.04 -7.69
N ARG A 32 -9.84 7.00 -6.86
CA ARG A 32 -10.39 7.15 -5.50
C ARG A 32 -9.44 7.90 -4.57
N LEU A 33 -8.15 7.55 -4.60
CA LEU A 33 -7.15 8.26 -3.80
C LEU A 33 -6.95 9.69 -4.31
N LEU A 34 -6.96 9.90 -5.62
CA LEU A 34 -6.80 11.22 -6.23
C LEU A 34 -7.97 12.16 -5.88
N GLN A 35 -9.20 11.66 -5.82
CA GLN A 35 -10.32 12.41 -5.24
C GLN A 35 -10.15 12.69 -3.75
N LYS A 36 -9.69 11.71 -2.96
CA LYS A 36 -9.53 11.85 -1.50
C LYS A 36 -8.46 12.88 -1.13
N TYR A 37 -7.36 12.94 -1.88
CA TYR A 37 -6.22 13.83 -1.63
C TYR A 37 -6.19 15.08 -2.52
N GLY A 38 -7.33 15.45 -3.14
CA GLY A 38 -7.47 16.74 -3.83
C GLY A 38 -6.68 16.90 -5.12
N GLY A 39 -6.30 15.81 -5.79
CA GLY A 39 -5.61 15.85 -7.07
C GLY A 39 -4.08 15.83 -7.02
N ASP A 40 -3.48 15.58 -5.85
CA ASP A 40 -2.01 15.49 -5.75
C ASP A 40 -1.48 14.16 -6.32
N GLU A 41 -1.19 14.15 -7.62
CA GLU A 41 -0.76 12.96 -8.36
C GLU A 41 0.54 12.35 -7.80
N LYS A 42 1.47 13.18 -7.32
CA LYS A 42 2.76 12.71 -6.78
C LYS A 42 2.56 11.96 -5.47
N LEU A 43 1.72 12.50 -4.59
CA LEU A 43 1.37 11.84 -3.34
C LEU A 43 0.64 10.52 -3.59
N VAL A 44 -0.32 10.51 -4.52
CA VAL A 44 -1.08 9.31 -4.86
C VAL A 44 -0.17 8.25 -5.51
N ASP A 45 0.75 8.65 -6.38
CA ASP A 45 1.72 7.74 -6.98
C ASP A 45 2.64 7.12 -5.90
N ALA A 46 3.14 7.93 -4.96
CA ALA A 46 3.93 7.45 -3.82
C ALA A 46 3.12 6.47 -2.93
N LEU A 47 1.84 6.75 -2.70
CA LEU A 47 0.94 5.86 -1.97
C LEU A 47 0.73 4.52 -2.69
N ILE A 48 0.58 4.54 -4.01
CA ILE A 48 0.41 3.32 -4.82
C ILE A 48 1.70 2.51 -4.92
N THR A 49 2.84 3.19 -5.08
CA THR A 49 4.17 2.56 -5.13
C THR A 49 4.64 2.08 -3.76
N ARG A 50 3.88 2.36 -2.69
CA ARG A 50 4.16 1.97 -1.31
C ARG A 50 5.43 2.60 -0.75
N THR A 51 5.82 3.75 -1.29
CA THR A 51 6.97 4.53 -0.83
C THR A 51 6.58 5.34 0.41
N ILE A 52 7.39 5.26 1.45
CA ILE A 52 7.24 6.06 2.68
C ILE A 52 8.20 7.24 2.60
N TRP A 53 7.75 8.41 3.06
CA TRP A 53 8.58 9.62 3.19
C TRP A 53 8.35 10.29 4.55
N GLN A 54 9.29 11.15 4.95
CA GLN A 54 9.17 11.92 6.19
C GLN A 54 8.07 12.99 6.05
N GLY A 55 7.24 13.15 7.08
CA GLY A 55 6.12 14.10 7.05
C GLY A 55 4.78 13.50 6.56
N MET A 56 4.78 12.23 6.14
CA MET A 56 3.56 11.50 5.77
C MET A 56 2.69 11.21 7.01
N THR A 57 1.36 11.26 6.87
CA THR A 57 0.44 11.02 7.99
C THR A 57 0.17 9.53 8.23
N ALA A 58 -0.23 9.19 9.46
CA ALA A 58 -0.64 7.82 9.80
C ALA A 58 -1.78 7.29 8.91
N GLU A 59 -2.72 8.16 8.50
CA GLU A 59 -3.82 7.80 7.61
C GLU A 59 -3.30 7.46 6.21
N GLN A 60 -2.43 8.30 5.64
CA GLN A 60 -1.76 8.03 4.37
C GLN A 60 -1.02 6.69 4.40
N LEU A 61 -0.32 6.39 5.50
CA LEU A 61 0.38 5.12 5.64
C LEU A 61 -0.59 3.94 5.62
N ARG A 62 -1.75 4.07 6.29
CA ARG A 62 -2.81 3.05 6.27
C ARG A 62 -3.46 2.91 4.91
N ASP A 63 -3.67 4.00 4.16
CA ASP A 63 -4.16 3.94 2.78
C ASP A 63 -3.16 3.24 1.84
N SER A 64 -1.85 3.37 2.10
CA SER A 64 -0.79 2.75 1.30
C SER A 64 -0.53 1.28 1.65
N TRP A 65 -0.18 1.00 2.91
CA TRP A 65 0.26 -0.31 3.40
C TRP A 65 -0.87 -1.14 4.02
N GLY A 66 -1.99 -0.51 4.34
CA GLY A 66 -3.09 -1.14 5.08
C GLY A 66 -2.95 -0.99 6.59
N GLU A 67 -3.77 -1.74 7.31
CA GLU A 67 -3.74 -1.75 8.77
C GLU A 67 -2.45 -2.40 9.30
N PRO A 68 -1.80 -1.77 10.30
CA PRO A 68 -0.63 -2.37 10.94
C PRO A 68 -1.01 -3.64 11.70
N ALA A 69 -0.10 -4.62 11.70
CA ALA A 69 -0.30 -5.87 12.44
C ALA A 69 -0.22 -5.65 13.96
N SER A 70 0.57 -4.68 14.39
CA SER A 70 0.68 -4.28 15.78
C SER A 70 1.07 -2.81 15.87
N ILE A 71 0.45 -2.09 16.81
CA ILE A 71 0.75 -0.68 17.10
C ILE A 71 1.34 -0.64 18.50
N GLU A 72 2.54 -0.08 18.62
CA GLU A 72 3.17 0.19 19.90
C GLU A 72 3.13 1.70 20.14
N GLU A 73 2.31 2.14 21.08
CA GLU A 73 2.19 3.56 21.44
C GLU A 73 2.92 3.85 22.74
N LYS A 74 3.66 4.95 22.76
CA LYS A 74 4.33 5.50 23.92
C LYS A 74 3.97 6.98 24.05
N VAL A 75 3.02 7.25 24.93
CA VAL A 75 2.63 8.61 25.31
C VAL A 75 3.69 9.18 26.26
N MET A 76 4.30 10.29 25.86
CA MET A 76 5.23 11.06 26.70
C MET A 76 4.57 12.38 27.10
N LYS A 77 5.19 13.11 28.04
CA LYS A 77 4.64 14.38 28.55
C LYS A 77 4.41 15.44 27.46
N THR A 78 5.20 15.42 26.40
CA THR A 78 5.21 16.45 25.35
C THR A 78 4.85 15.92 23.96
N LYS A 79 4.87 14.60 23.74
CA LYS A 79 4.73 13.99 22.42
C LYS A 79 4.16 12.57 22.53
N ILE A 80 3.47 12.14 21.48
CA ILE A 80 3.02 10.76 21.33
C ILE A 80 3.91 10.07 20.31
N LYS A 81 4.64 9.03 20.71
CA LYS A 81 5.45 8.22 19.79
C LYS A 81 4.71 6.92 19.50
N GLN A 82 4.43 6.65 18.23
CA GLN A 82 3.80 5.41 17.78
C GLN A 82 4.75 4.63 16.88
N VAL A 83 4.80 3.31 17.03
CA VAL A 83 5.57 2.43 16.15
C VAL A 83 4.60 1.41 15.55
N PHE A 84 4.36 1.56 14.25
CA PHE A 84 3.51 0.66 13.49
C PHE A 84 4.36 -0.48 12.94
N LYS A 85 3.97 -1.71 13.26
CA LYS A 85 4.70 -2.92 12.88
C LYS A 85 3.93 -3.64 11.76
N TYR A 86 4.64 -3.96 10.69
CA TYR A 86 4.10 -4.60 9.50
C TYR A 86 4.89 -5.86 9.16
N ARG A 87 4.26 -6.76 8.39
CA ARG A 87 4.81 -8.06 7.96
C ARG A 87 5.37 -8.89 9.12
N PRO A 88 4.50 -9.52 9.92
CA PRO A 88 4.94 -10.43 10.98
C PRO A 88 5.69 -11.62 10.38
N VAL A 89 6.91 -11.87 10.84
CA VAL A 89 7.76 -13.01 10.46
C VAL A 89 7.72 -14.09 11.54
N ALA A 90 7.63 -13.69 12.81
CA ALA A 90 7.47 -14.58 13.96
C ALA A 90 6.75 -13.83 15.09
N ALA A 91 6.39 -14.52 16.18
CA ALA A 91 5.61 -13.99 17.31
C ALA A 91 6.07 -12.61 17.84
N ASN A 92 7.37 -12.27 17.72
CA ASN A 92 7.89 -10.95 18.08
C ASN A 92 8.86 -10.35 17.04
N ARG A 93 8.82 -10.82 15.78
CA ARG A 93 9.69 -10.31 14.70
C ARG A 93 8.83 -9.75 13.59
N TYR A 94 9.06 -8.48 13.28
CA TYR A 94 8.39 -7.73 12.22
C TYR A 94 9.44 -7.21 11.27
N ARG A 95 9.19 -7.35 9.97
CA ARG A 95 10.16 -7.00 8.93
C ARG A 95 10.20 -5.51 8.66
N ASP A 96 9.03 -4.88 8.69
CA ASP A 96 8.89 -3.46 8.41
C ASP A 96 8.33 -2.75 9.65
N LYS A 97 8.97 -1.67 10.07
CA LYS A 97 8.54 -0.86 11.21
C LYS A 97 8.53 0.61 10.81
N VAL A 98 7.45 1.30 11.13
CA VAL A 98 7.32 2.73 10.86
C VAL A 98 7.16 3.45 12.18
N THR A 99 7.98 4.47 12.41
CA THR A 99 7.94 5.31 13.60
C THR A 99 7.24 6.63 13.26
N LEU A 100 6.22 6.92 14.04
CA LEU A 100 5.43 8.14 13.97
C LEU A 100 5.61 8.92 15.27
N GLU A 101 5.71 10.24 15.16
CA GLU A 101 5.60 11.17 16.28
C GLU A 101 4.42 12.09 15.99
N ASP A 102 3.48 12.19 16.93
CA ASP A 102 2.29 13.03 16.82
C ASP A 102 1.44 12.74 15.57
N GLY A 103 1.41 11.47 15.14
CA GLY A 103 0.69 11.04 13.94
C GLY A 103 1.42 11.29 12.62
N VAL A 104 2.65 11.82 12.66
CA VAL A 104 3.48 12.09 11.50
C VAL A 104 4.67 11.13 11.45
N ILE A 105 4.97 10.57 10.27
CA ILE A 105 6.09 9.66 10.07
C ILE A 105 7.42 10.41 10.18
N VAL A 106 8.26 9.98 11.13
CA VAL A 106 9.60 10.52 11.35
C VAL A 106 10.70 9.58 10.87
N GLY A 107 10.43 8.28 10.79
CA GLY A 107 11.39 7.29 10.30
C GLY A 107 10.77 5.92 10.08
N TRP A 108 11.41 5.09 9.28
CA TRP A 108 10.99 3.72 9.00
C TRP A 108 12.20 2.81 8.83
N ASP A 109 12.05 1.55 9.21
CA ASP A 109 13.01 0.47 9.03
C ASP A 109 12.38 -0.55 8.09
N GLN A 110 12.97 -0.71 6.90
CA GLN A 110 12.57 -1.68 5.89
C GLN A 110 13.79 -2.56 5.56
N LYS A 111 13.65 -3.86 5.80
CA LYS A 111 14.68 -4.89 5.56
C LYS A 111 14.28 -5.89 4.48
#